data_AF-A0A3N6MMQ7-F1
#
_entry.id   AF-A0A3N6MMQ7-F1
#
_cell.length_a   1.000
_cell.length_b   1.000
_cell.length_c   1.000
_cell.angle_alpha   90.00
_cell.angle_beta   90.00
_cell.angle_gamma   90.00
#
_symmetry.space_group_name_H-M   'P 1'
#
loop_
_entity.id
_entity.type
_entity.pdbx_description
1 polymer ?
#
loop_
_entity_poly.entity_id
_entity_poly.type
_entity_poly.pdbx_seq_one_letter_code
_entity_poly.pdbx_strand_id
1 'polypeptide(L)'
;MRRFTLTSLIAVLLSLVVWVGINGRIGEHDIRFDKDLLYLYLCGVEQAGQVSHDQQDKLVEHLIAVSASDHLIYRAKMRAAYCNNYPFTSLAMYFVGRMQQSLGMTDPARDFPEFLYLSLWWGMILSGALVGILCLLIVFWAARGPLVLPLFAAIALAALFYLTVPPPSLSWSLYQVTPAPPAPRVSLHHTLWLGLYAWINPGAAFSPFSVFPRCLCAMIAFAAFALRWSGRGGLAYWAPIVVSFVHQSEAPILLAVMIACDLASRPKELLRPAYMVPILLTVVVTVLRERMLSIMGFSLLGTAIVLAVSIGLALLVLAVPKLRSAVTSLGLIVSRVRTNWLERLALPVADTVVILLGWVAVVILCFAISRIDQVFRVIYLWSELFPRYIGLFQLPVFAGLIYAVWPWVLTKRTTATREALALVSCLMLVLAVAQWRRPWIPTAALVADAQAYETVLGQHYVPDEGSFSRTETPWYYLMLRRAYLGGKGLDEYFAKS
;
A
#
# COMPACT_ATOMS: atom_id res chain seq x y z
N MET A 1 16.11 14.33 -27.80
CA MET A 1 16.12 13.40 -26.64
C MET A 1 17.25 13.81 -25.69
N ARG A 2 16.98 14.11 -24.42
CA ARG A 2 18.02 14.43 -23.43
C ARG A 2 18.49 13.15 -22.73
N ARG A 3 19.81 12.99 -22.60
CA ARG A 3 20.48 11.76 -22.14
C ARG A 3 20.34 11.57 -20.62
N PHE A 4 20.21 10.32 -20.19
CA PHE A 4 20.34 9.91 -18.79
C PHE A 4 21.70 10.37 -18.27
N THR A 5 21.76 11.06 -17.13
CA THR A 5 23.06 11.49 -16.58
C THR A 5 23.75 10.31 -15.92
N LEU A 6 25.09 10.31 -15.87
CA LEU A 6 25.85 9.28 -15.16
C LEU A 6 25.45 9.22 -13.67
N THR A 7 25.19 10.36 -13.04
CA THR A 7 24.70 10.42 -11.65
C THR A 7 23.35 9.73 -11.49
N SER A 8 22.40 10.01 -12.39
CA SER A 8 21.10 9.33 -12.39
C SER A 8 21.27 7.82 -12.58
N LEU A 9 22.18 7.38 -13.45
CA LEU A 9 22.47 5.97 -13.67
C LEU A 9 23.01 5.30 -12.41
N ILE A 10 24.01 5.90 -11.77
CA ILE A 10 24.58 5.37 -10.51
C ILE A 10 23.49 5.30 -9.42
N ALA A 11 22.69 6.36 -9.27
CA ALA A 11 21.62 6.41 -8.29
C ALA A 11 20.56 5.32 -8.54
N VAL A 12 20.16 5.09 -9.79
CA VAL A 12 19.26 3.98 -10.17
C VAL A 12 19.88 2.65 -9.79
N LEU A 13 21.10 2.36 -10.24
CA LEU A 13 21.72 1.05 -10.05
C LEU A 13 21.89 0.73 -8.56
N LEU A 14 22.38 1.68 -7.77
CA LEU A 14 22.53 1.48 -6.33
C LEU A 14 21.17 1.35 -5.63
N SER A 15 20.18 2.16 -6.02
CA SER A 15 18.82 2.05 -5.48
C SER A 15 18.19 0.70 -5.81
N LEU A 16 18.38 0.20 -7.03
CA LEU A 16 17.91 -1.12 -7.45
C LEU A 16 18.55 -2.23 -6.64
N VAL A 17 19.88 -2.23 -6.49
CA VAL A 17 20.58 -3.28 -5.73
C VAL A 17 20.14 -3.32 -4.27
N VAL A 18 20.01 -2.15 -3.63
CA VAL A 18 19.53 -2.07 -2.23
C VAL A 18 18.07 -2.47 -2.14
N TRP A 19 17.21 -1.92 -3.00
CA TRP A 19 15.77 -2.19 -2.98
C TRP A 19 15.48 -3.67 -3.22
N VAL A 20 16.10 -4.29 -4.25
CA VAL A 20 15.94 -5.73 -4.52
C VAL A 20 16.50 -6.58 -3.39
N GLY A 21 17.63 -6.19 -2.80
CA GLY A 21 18.20 -6.89 -1.65
C GLY A 21 17.25 -6.91 -0.46
N ILE A 22 16.69 -5.75 -0.07
CA ILE A 22 15.73 -5.66 1.04
C ILE A 22 14.43 -6.39 0.69
N ASN A 23 13.89 -6.17 -0.51
CA ASN A 23 12.64 -6.80 -0.96
C ASN A 23 12.73 -8.33 -0.97
N GLY A 24 13.83 -8.88 -1.49
CA GLY A 24 14.08 -10.31 -1.49
C GLY A 24 14.17 -10.89 -0.06
N ARG A 25 14.84 -10.19 0.86
CA ARG A 25 14.96 -10.62 2.26
C ARG A 25 13.64 -10.67 3.00
N ILE A 26 12.81 -9.65 2.80
CA ILE A 26 11.45 -9.64 3.31
C ILE A 26 10.69 -10.83 2.72
N GLY A 27 10.86 -11.08 1.42
CA GLY A 27 10.33 -12.27 0.75
C GLY A 27 10.72 -13.58 1.43
N GLU A 28 11.96 -13.76 1.89
CA GLU A 28 12.38 -14.99 2.59
C GLU A 28 11.70 -15.19 3.94
N HIS A 29 11.52 -14.11 4.71
CA HIS A 29 11.05 -14.21 6.09
C HIS A 29 9.52 -14.16 6.21
N ASP A 30 8.88 -13.35 5.37
CA ASP A 30 7.45 -13.05 5.47
C ASP A 30 6.59 -13.88 4.51
N ILE A 31 7.17 -14.49 3.46
CA ILE A 31 6.44 -15.39 2.56
C ILE A 31 6.39 -16.78 3.18
N ARG A 32 5.41 -16.97 4.06
CA ARG A 32 4.98 -18.27 4.59
C ARG A 32 3.55 -18.55 4.10
N PHE A 33 3.02 -19.73 4.38
CA PHE A 33 1.58 -19.98 4.27
C PHE A 33 0.84 -19.17 5.34
N ASP A 34 0.71 -17.87 5.09
CA ASP A 34 -0.12 -16.94 5.82
C ASP A 34 -1.41 -16.71 5.03
N LYS A 35 -2.51 -16.56 5.78
CA LYS A 35 -3.84 -16.27 5.25
C LYS A 35 -3.85 -15.12 4.25
N ASP A 36 -3.10 -14.04 4.42
CA ASP A 36 -3.12 -12.88 3.52
C ASP A 36 -2.51 -13.23 2.15
N LEU A 37 -1.42 -14.01 2.13
CA LEU A 37 -0.75 -14.43 0.88
C LEU A 37 -1.56 -15.50 0.14
N LEU A 38 -2.11 -16.48 0.86
CA LEU A 38 -3.00 -17.48 0.27
C LEU A 38 -4.25 -16.85 -0.31
N TYR A 39 -4.83 -15.88 0.39
CA TYR A 39 -5.98 -15.12 -0.10
C TYR A 39 -5.65 -14.29 -1.34
N LEU A 40 -4.49 -13.61 -1.37
CA LEU A 40 -4.05 -12.88 -2.57
C LEU A 40 -3.89 -13.82 -3.77
N TYR A 41 -3.34 -15.02 -3.57
CA TYR A 41 -3.22 -16.00 -4.64
C TYR A 41 -4.58 -16.52 -5.11
N LEU A 42 -5.46 -16.86 -4.17
CA LEU A 42 -6.83 -17.27 -4.46
C LEU A 42 -7.54 -16.23 -5.32
N CYS A 43 -7.36 -14.94 -5.04
CA CYS A 43 -7.94 -13.89 -5.87
C CYS A 43 -7.44 -13.87 -7.31
N GLY A 44 -6.19 -14.28 -7.55
CA GLY A 44 -5.68 -14.45 -8.91
C GLY A 44 -6.34 -15.63 -9.62
N VAL A 45 -6.51 -16.74 -8.90
CA VAL A 45 -7.17 -17.97 -9.36
C VAL A 45 -8.66 -17.70 -9.67
N GLU A 46 -9.37 -16.95 -8.82
CA GLU A 46 -10.76 -16.53 -9.06
C GLU A 46 -10.89 -15.59 -10.26
N GLN A 47 -10.01 -14.59 -10.38
CA GLN A 47 -10.01 -13.68 -11.54
C GLN A 47 -9.72 -14.40 -12.86
N ALA A 48 -8.97 -15.51 -12.81
CA ALA A 48 -8.73 -16.40 -13.94
C ALA A 48 -9.88 -17.39 -14.21
N GLY A 49 -10.96 -17.35 -13.42
CA GLY A 49 -12.14 -18.21 -13.59
C GLY A 49 -11.94 -19.66 -13.16
N GLN A 50 -10.91 -19.97 -12.37
CA GLN A 50 -10.59 -21.34 -11.93
C GLN A 50 -11.30 -21.73 -10.63
N VAL A 51 -11.78 -20.75 -9.84
CA VAL A 51 -12.54 -20.96 -8.60
C VAL A 51 -13.76 -20.05 -8.58
N SER A 52 -14.90 -20.56 -8.10
CA SER A 52 -16.10 -19.73 -7.89
C SER A 52 -15.98 -18.92 -6.62
N HIS A 53 -16.35 -17.64 -6.72
CA HIS A 53 -16.48 -16.72 -5.60
C HIS A 53 -17.42 -17.26 -4.50
N ASP A 54 -18.43 -18.04 -4.88
CA ASP A 54 -19.43 -18.61 -3.95
C ASP A 54 -18.79 -19.44 -2.82
N GLN A 55 -17.58 -19.96 -3.03
CA GLN A 55 -16.86 -20.71 -1.98
C GLN A 55 -16.41 -19.80 -0.83
N GLN A 56 -16.11 -18.53 -1.08
CA GLN A 56 -15.84 -17.56 -0.02
C GLN A 56 -17.14 -17.17 0.72
N ASP A 57 -18.25 -17.04 0.00
CA ASP A 57 -19.56 -16.78 0.62
C ASP A 57 -20.01 -17.95 1.51
N LYS A 58 -19.75 -19.20 1.10
CA LYS A 58 -19.99 -20.39 1.93
C LYS A 58 -19.22 -20.39 3.25
N LEU A 59 -17.99 -19.85 3.29
CA LEU A 59 -17.27 -19.68 4.54
C LEU A 59 -18.03 -18.73 5.48
N VAL A 60 -18.56 -17.63 4.95
CA VAL A 60 -19.35 -16.67 5.72
C VAL A 60 -20.61 -17.32 6.26
N GLU A 61 -21.35 -18.04 5.42
CA GLU A 61 -22.56 -18.77 5.81
C GLU A 61 -22.28 -19.80 6.90
N HIS A 62 -21.18 -20.56 6.76
CA HIS A 62 -20.79 -21.54 7.76
C HIS A 62 -20.45 -20.88 9.11
N LEU A 63 -19.65 -19.81 9.10
CA LEU A 63 -19.30 -19.06 10.31
C LEU A 63 -20.55 -18.50 11.01
N ILE A 64 -21.55 -18.05 10.25
CA ILE A 64 -22.85 -17.63 10.80
C ILE A 64 -23.58 -18.83 11.41
N ALA A 65 -23.63 -19.97 10.71
CA ALA A 65 -24.36 -21.17 11.16
C ALA A 65 -23.79 -21.75 12.47
N VAL A 66 -22.48 -21.71 12.67
CA VAL A 66 -21.83 -22.17 13.91
C VAL A 66 -21.79 -21.11 15.01
N SER A 67 -22.49 -19.98 14.82
CA SER A 67 -22.49 -18.86 15.77
C SER A 67 -21.09 -18.37 16.13
N ALA A 68 -20.19 -18.33 15.13
CA ALA A 68 -18.85 -17.77 15.29
C ALA A 68 -18.94 -16.29 15.73
N SER A 69 -17.92 -15.77 16.39
CA SER A 69 -17.96 -14.38 16.85
C SER A 69 -18.11 -13.38 15.69
N ASP A 70 -18.83 -12.29 15.95
CA ASP A 70 -19.12 -11.23 14.94
C ASP A 70 -17.87 -10.71 14.23
N HIS A 71 -16.75 -10.71 14.94
CA HIS A 71 -15.44 -10.37 14.41
C HIS A 71 -15.03 -11.27 13.23
N LEU A 72 -15.21 -12.58 13.38
CA LEU A 72 -14.86 -13.60 12.38
C LEU A 72 -15.73 -13.45 11.14
N ILE A 73 -17.04 -13.31 11.37
CA ILE A 73 -18.03 -13.12 10.30
C ILE A 73 -17.73 -11.83 9.53
N TYR A 74 -17.47 -10.73 10.24
CA TYR A 74 -17.15 -9.45 9.61
C TYR A 74 -15.89 -9.53 8.74
N ARG A 75 -14.83 -10.17 9.24
CA ARG A 75 -13.59 -10.32 8.49
C ARG A 75 -13.74 -11.23 7.27
N ALA A 76 -14.44 -12.35 7.38
CA ALA A 76 -14.72 -13.23 6.24
C ALA A 76 -15.52 -12.49 5.16
N LYS A 77 -16.53 -11.69 5.54
CA LYS A 77 -17.28 -10.81 4.63
C LYS A 77 -16.38 -9.79 3.95
N MET A 78 -15.47 -9.17 4.70
CA MET A 78 -14.49 -8.24 4.14
C MET A 78 -13.60 -8.93 3.11
N ARG A 79 -13.09 -10.13 3.40
CA ARG A 79 -12.24 -10.85 2.44
C ARG A 79 -12.98 -11.26 1.18
N ALA A 80 -14.17 -11.85 1.28
CA ALA A 80 -14.98 -12.14 0.10
C ALA A 80 -15.15 -10.89 -0.78
N ALA A 81 -15.53 -9.76 -0.19
CA ALA A 81 -15.76 -8.55 -0.98
C ALA A 81 -14.49 -7.86 -1.54
N TYR A 82 -13.29 -8.13 -0.99
CA TYR A 82 -12.04 -7.43 -1.34
C TYR A 82 -11.22 -8.10 -2.44
N CYS A 83 -11.68 -9.20 -3.02
CA CYS A 83 -10.84 -10.00 -3.89
C CYS A 83 -10.39 -9.26 -5.16
N ASN A 84 -11.21 -8.29 -5.60
CA ASN A 84 -10.93 -7.41 -6.74
C ASN A 84 -10.07 -6.18 -6.39
N ASN A 85 -9.61 -6.03 -5.15
CA ASN A 85 -8.82 -4.85 -4.74
C ASN A 85 -7.33 -4.97 -5.06
N TYR A 86 -6.84 -6.18 -5.37
CA TYR A 86 -5.41 -6.48 -5.55
C TYR A 86 -5.06 -7.15 -6.90
N PRO A 87 -5.69 -6.81 -8.04
CA PRO A 87 -5.63 -7.64 -9.23
C PRO A 87 -4.21 -7.83 -9.77
N PHE A 88 -3.36 -6.80 -9.73
CA PHE A 88 -2.00 -6.91 -10.25
C PHE A 88 -1.17 -7.98 -9.54
N THR A 89 -1.04 -7.89 -8.21
CA THR A 89 -0.24 -8.85 -7.44
C THR A 89 -0.86 -10.24 -7.47
N SER A 90 -2.19 -10.34 -7.33
CA SER A 90 -2.94 -11.60 -7.41
C SER A 90 -2.74 -12.32 -8.75
N LEU A 91 -2.91 -11.61 -9.87
CA LEU A 91 -2.70 -12.18 -11.20
C LEU A 91 -1.23 -12.51 -11.47
N ALA A 92 -0.29 -11.73 -10.94
CA ALA A 92 1.13 -12.03 -11.08
C ALA A 92 1.48 -13.37 -10.41
N MET A 93 0.98 -13.62 -9.20
CA MET A 93 1.17 -14.91 -8.55
C MET A 93 0.53 -16.06 -9.35
N TYR A 94 -0.73 -15.90 -9.78
CA TYR A 94 -1.41 -16.92 -10.59
C TYR A 94 -0.64 -17.24 -11.88
N PHE A 95 -0.23 -16.20 -12.61
CA PHE A 95 0.54 -16.32 -13.85
C PHE A 95 1.85 -17.10 -13.61
N VAL A 96 2.58 -16.78 -12.55
CA VAL A 96 3.82 -17.50 -12.20
C VAL A 96 3.54 -18.96 -11.86
N GLY A 97 2.46 -19.27 -11.13
CA GLY A 97 2.06 -20.66 -10.89
C GLY A 97 1.78 -21.42 -12.19
N ARG A 98 1.02 -20.82 -13.11
CA ARG A 98 0.75 -21.43 -14.42
C ARG A 98 2.01 -21.61 -15.26
N MET A 99 2.93 -20.64 -15.22
CA MET A 99 4.21 -20.71 -15.92
C MET A 99 5.04 -21.88 -15.40
N GLN A 100 5.20 -22.00 -14.07
CA GLN A 100 5.96 -23.09 -13.44
C GLN A 100 5.41 -24.47 -13.82
N GLN A 101 4.07 -24.62 -13.78
CA GLN A 101 3.40 -25.85 -14.20
C GLN A 101 3.64 -26.15 -15.68
N SER A 102 3.51 -25.15 -16.56
CA SER A 102 3.69 -25.34 -18.01
C SER A 102 5.13 -25.67 -18.41
N LEU A 103 6.10 -25.19 -17.63
CA LEU A 103 7.52 -25.46 -17.83
C LEU A 103 7.99 -26.75 -17.14
N GLY A 104 7.11 -27.46 -16.44
CA GLY A 104 7.45 -28.67 -15.69
C GLY A 104 8.42 -28.42 -14.52
N MET A 105 8.50 -27.18 -14.02
CA MET A 105 9.35 -26.84 -12.87
C MET A 105 8.78 -27.43 -11.57
N THR A 106 7.46 -27.43 -11.45
CA THR A 106 6.72 -28.01 -10.34
C THR A 106 5.47 -28.72 -10.88
N ASP A 107 5.03 -29.76 -10.17
CA ASP A 107 3.80 -30.47 -10.48
C ASP A 107 2.91 -30.47 -9.22
N PRO A 108 1.80 -29.71 -9.21
CA PRO A 108 0.92 -29.65 -8.04
C PRO A 108 0.38 -31.03 -7.66
N ALA A 109 0.29 -31.98 -8.60
CA ALA A 109 -0.19 -33.33 -8.30
C ALA A 109 0.86 -34.21 -7.59
N ARG A 110 2.14 -33.84 -7.68
CA ARG A 110 3.24 -34.52 -6.98
C ARG A 110 3.53 -33.89 -5.63
N ASP A 111 3.66 -32.56 -5.62
CA ASP A 111 3.98 -31.78 -4.42
C ASP A 111 3.26 -30.42 -4.48
N PHE A 112 2.04 -30.38 -3.93
CA PHE A 112 1.23 -29.17 -3.89
C PHE A 112 1.84 -28.08 -2.99
N PRO A 113 2.36 -28.38 -1.78
CA PRO A 113 3.06 -27.39 -0.95
C PRO A 113 4.21 -26.70 -1.67
N GLU A 114 5.09 -27.45 -2.35
CA GLU A 114 6.20 -26.89 -3.10
C GLU A 114 5.71 -25.98 -4.22
N PHE A 115 4.77 -26.47 -5.05
CA PHE A 115 4.16 -25.69 -6.11
C PHE A 115 3.58 -24.37 -5.60
N LEU A 116 2.80 -24.42 -4.52
CA LEU A 116 2.11 -23.26 -3.98
C LEU A 116 3.11 -22.25 -3.39
N TYR A 117 4.07 -22.73 -2.60
CA TYR A 117 5.11 -21.89 -2.02
C TYR A 117 5.89 -21.12 -3.10
N LEU A 118 6.39 -21.84 -4.12
CA LEU A 118 7.16 -21.22 -5.20
C LEU A 118 6.30 -20.26 -6.04
N SER A 119 5.01 -20.55 -6.23
CA SER A 119 4.06 -19.63 -6.89
C SER A 119 3.86 -18.32 -6.13
N LEU A 120 3.70 -18.40 -4.80
CA LEU A 120 3.59 -17.22 -3.94
C LEU A 120 4.90 -16.41 -3.97
N TRP A 121 6.03 -17.09 -3.77
CA TRP A 121 7.34 -16.45 -3.66
C TRP A 121 7.75 -15.75 -4.95
N TRP A 122 7.75 -16.47 -6.08
CA TRP A 122 8.10 -15.89 -7.37
C TRP A 122 7.06 -14.89 -7.86
N GLY A 123 5.77 -15.09 -7.55
CA GLY A 123 4.71 -14.13 -7.85
C GLY A 123 4.93 -12.77 -7.19
N MET A 124 5.29 -12.78 -5.90
CA MET A 124 5.61 -11.59 -5.13
C MET A 124 6.89 -10.92 -5.63
N ILE A 125 7.95 -11.70 -5.88
CA ILE A 125 9.20 -11.17 -6.43
C ILE A 125 8.96 -10.55 -7.81
N LEU A 126 8.18 -11.21 -8.69
CA LEU A 126 7.90 -10.70 -10.03
C LEU A 126 7.11 -9.40 -9.97
N SER A 127 6.00 -9.36 -9.22
CA SER A 127 5.19 -8.14 -9.09
C SER A 127 5.98 -7.00 -8.44
N GLY A 128 6.76 -7.31 -7.40
CA GLY A 128 7.67 -6.39 -6.74
C GLY A 128 8.72 -5.83 -7.68
N ALA A 129 9.51 -6.70 -8.32
CA ALA A 129 10.59 -6.31 -9.21
C ALA A 129 10.07 -5.47 -10.38
N LEU A 130 8.96 -5.88 -11.03
CA LEU A 130 8.40 -5.13 -12.17
C LEU A 130 8.01 -3.71 -11.76
N VAL A 131 7.26 -3.54 -10.67
CA VAL A 131 6.80 -2.21 -10.22
C VAL A 131 7.96 -1.39 -9.65
N GLY A 132 8.79 -1.99 -8.78
CA GLY A 132 9.91 -1.33 -8.13
C GLY A 132 10.95 -0.84 -9.14
N ILE A 133 11.36 -1.70 -10.08
CA ILE A 133 12.31 -1.34 -11.15
C ILE A 133 11.73 -0.21 -12.01
N LEU A 134 10.49 -0.35 -12.48
CA LEU A 134 9.86 0.67 -13.32
C LEU A 134 9.74 2.01 -12.59
N CYS A 135 9.33 2.01 -11.32
CA CYS A 135 9.23 3.22 -10.52
C CYS A 135 10.58 3.90 -10.33
N LEU A 136 11.65 3.15 -10.00
CA LEU A 136 12.99 3.71 -9.85
C LEU A 136 13.54 4.27 -11.17
N LEU A 137 13.30 3.59 -12.29
CA LEU A 137 13.62 4.10 -13.62
C LEU A 137 12.90 5.42 -13.89
N ILE A 138 11.59 5.51 -13.61
CA ILE A 138 10.80 6.74 -13.76
C ILE A 138 11.33 7.86 -12.87
N VAL A 139 11.60 7.58 -11.59
CA VAL A 139 12.11 8.54 -10.60
C VAL A 139 13.37 9.22 -11.12
N PHE A 140 14.37 8.45 -11.52
CA PHE A 140 15.67 9.00 -11.92
C PHE A 140 15.76 9.40 -13.40
N TRP A 141 14.84 8.92 -14.24
CA TRP A 141 14.58 9.50 -15.57
C TRP A 141 13.95 10.89 -15.47
N ALA A 142 13.05 11.08 -14.50
CA ALA A 142 12.38 12.35 -14.28
C ALA A 142 13.30 13.36 -13.57
N ALA A 143 14.07 12.90 -12.58
CA ALA A 143 14.91 13.73 -11.73
C ALA A 143 15.88 14.62 -12.51
N ARG A 144 15.94 15.90 -12.14
CA ARG A 144 16.83 16.89 -12.77
C ARG A 144 17.56 17.71 -11.73
N GLY A 145 18.83 18.02 -12.04
CA GLY A 145 19.67 18.95 -11.28
C GLY A 145 19.63 18.68 -9.77
N PRO A 146 19.16 19.64 -8.95
CA PRO A 146 19.19 19.51 -7.50
C PRO A 146 18.24 18.44 -6.94
N LEU A 147 17.35 17.86 -7.75
CA LEU A 147 16.36 16.87 -7.30
C LEU A 147 16.93 15.45 -7.20
N VAL A 148 18.02 15.14 -7.92
CA VAL A 148 18.58 13.77 -7.95
C VAL A 148 19.05 13.32 -6.57
N LEU A 149 19.80 14.18 -5.86
CA LEU A 149 20.32 13.83 -4.54
C LEU A 149 19.21 13.64 -3.50
N PRO A 150 18.21 14.54 -3.33
CA PRO A 150 17.14 14.33 -2.37
C PRO A 150 16.33 13.05 -2.61
N LEU A 151 16.05 12.69 -3.87
CA LEU A 151 15.39 11.43 -4.20
C LEU A 151 16.25 10.21 -3.84
N PHE A 152 17.55 10.27 -4.16
CA PHE A 152 18.48 9.18 -3.85
C PHE A 152 18.70 9.02 -2.34
N ALA A 153 18.89 10.13 -1.64
CA ALA A 153 19.07 10.17 -0.19
C ALA A 153 17.80 9.75 0.56
N ALA A 154 16.60 10.02 0.03
CA ALA A 154 15.34 9.54 0.62
C ALA A 154 15.26 8.01 0.62
N ILE A 155 15.63 7.36 -0.49
CA ILE A 155 15.71 5.90 -0.56
C ILE A 155 16.75 5.38 0.43
N ALA A 156 17.95 5.97 0.46
CA ALA A 156 19.01 5.54 1.36
C ALA A 156 18.63 5.67 2.83
N LEU A 157 17.98 6.78 3.22
CA LEU A 157 17.54 7.03 4.57
C LEU A 157 16.41 6.09 4.99
N ALA A 158 15.41 5.89 4.12
CA ALA A 158 14.33 4.95 4.38
C ALA A 158 14.84 3.51 4.49
N ALA A 159 15.79 3.10 3.64
CA ALA A 159 16.43 1.79 3.72
C ALA A 159 17.22 1.63 5.03
N LEU A 160 17.99 2.65 5.42
CA LEU A 160 18.72 2.65 6.69
C LEU A 160 17.76 2.49 7.86
N PHE A 161 16.70 3.28 7.94
CA PHE A 161 15.74 3.19 9.04
C PHE A 161 14.99 1.87 9.06
N TYR A 162 14.56 1.37 7.90
CA TYR A 162 13.91 0.07 7.80
C TYR A 162 14.78 -1.06 8.38
N LEU A 163 16.09 -0.98 8.17
CA LEU A 163 17.05 -2.02 8.59
C LEU A 163 17.58 -1.86 10.03
N THR A 164 17.55 -0.65 10.59
CA THR A 164 18.22 -0.34 11.87
C THR A 164 17.26 0.06 12.98
N VAL A 165 16.08 0.54 12.64
CA VAL A 165 15.08 1.01 13.61
C VAL A 165 13.99 -0.05 13.70
N PRO A 166 13.64 -0.57 14.88
CA PRO A 166 12.55 -1.53 15.00
C PRO A 166 11.23 -0.90 14.54
N PRO A 167 10.30 -1.65 13.94
CA PRO A 167 9.01 -1.10 13.53
C PRO A 167 8.07 -0.92 14.74
N PRO A 168 7.21 0.12 14.76
CA PRO A 168 6.12 0.23 15.71
C PRO A 168 5.07 -0.88 15.48
N SER A 169 4.37 -1.27 16.54
CA SER A 169 3.17 -2.09 16.43
C SER A 169 2.01 -1.25 15.88
N LEU A 170 1.84 -1.26 14.56
CA LEU A 170 0.78 -0.52 13.89
C LEU A 170 -0.54 -1.28 13.79
N SER A 171 -0.50 -2.59 14.02
CA SER A 171 -1.70 -3.39 14.17
C SER A 171 -2.53 -2.84 15.33
N TRP A 172 -3.79 -2.53 15.05
CA TRP A 172 -4.78 -2.13 16.06
C TRP A 172 -4.41 -0.81 16.75
N SER A 173 -3.69 0.08 16.07
CA SER A 173 -3.15 1.32 16.62
C SER A 173 -4.13 2.33 17.25
N LEU A 174 -5.45 2.08 17.18
CA LEU A 174 -6.49 2.86 17.87
C LEU A 174 -7.05 2.16 19.12
N TYR A 175 -6.60 0.94 19.41
CA TYR A 175 -6.90 0.13 20.58
C TYR A 175 -5.63 -0.42 21.23
N GLN A 176 -5.67 -0.72 22.51
CA GLN A 176 -4.69 -1.60 23.12
C GLN A 176 -4.93 -3.03 22.63
N VAL A 177 -3.87 -3.78 22.36
CA VAL A 177 -3.97 -5.19 21.98
C VAL A 177 -4.43 -5.98 23.19
N THR A 178 -5.75 -6.12 23.37
CA THR A 178 -6.36 -6.99 24.38
C THR A 178 -7.22 -8.04 23.70
N PRO A 179 -7.19 -9.31 24.17
CA PRO A 179 -7.81 -10.43 23.47
C PRO A 179 -9.34 -10.40 23.44
N ALA A 180 -10.00 -9.55 24.24
CA ALA A 180 -11.45 -9.41 24.24
C ALA A 180 -11.88 -7.93 24.28
N PRO A 181 -12.94 -7.55 23.54
CA PRO A 181 -13.63 -6.28 23.75
C PRO A 181 -14.17 -6.17 25.20
N PRO A 182 -14.23 -4.96 25.78
CA PRO A 182 -13.78 -3.70 25.20
C PRO A 182 -12.27 -3.51 25.35
N ALA A 183 -11.57 -3.44 24.22
CA ALA A 183 -10.16 -3.08 24.24
C ALA A 183 -9.99 -1.62 24.69
N PRO A 184 -9.09 -1.32 25.64
CA PRO A 184 -8.87 0.05 26.07
C PRO A 184 -8.47 0.93 24.88
N ARG A 185 -9.19 2.03 24.65
CA ARG A 185 -8.87 2.96 23.56
C ARG A 185 -7.60 3.73 23.91
N VAL A 186 -6.66 3.83 22.97
CA VAL A 186 -5.44 4.63 23.17
C VAL A 186 -5.72 6.13 23.14
N SER A 187 -4.85 6.93 23.76
CA SER A 187 -4.96 8.40 23.77
C SER A 187 -4.51 9.00 22.43
N LEU A 188 -4.97 10.22 22.10
CA LEU A 188 -4.57 10.92 20.87
C LEU A 188 -3.06 11.13 20.83
N HIS A 189 -2.46 11.47 21.97
CA HIS A 189 -1.01 11.60 22.12
C HIS A 189 -0.29 10.30 21.74
N HIS A 190 -0.77 9.15 22.20
CA HIS A 190 -0.19 7.86 21.85
C HIS A 190 -0.32 7.56 20.35
N THR A 191 -1.48 7.80 19.75
CA THR A 191 -1.68 7.60 18.30
C THR A 191 -0.79 8.54 17.47
N LEU A 192 -0.64 9.80 17.86
CA LEU A 192 0.26 10.75 17.21
C LEU A 192 1.72 10.30 17.32
N TRP A 193 2.15 9.88 18.52
CA TRP A 193 3.51 9.37 18.73
C TRP A 193 3.80 8.13 17.86
N LEU A 194 2.86 7.18 17.83
CA LEU A 194 2.97 5.99 17.00
C LEU A 194 3.07 6.34 15.51
N GLY A 195 2.28 7.31 15.05
CA GLY A 195 2.35 7.79 13.67
C GLY A 195 3.66 8.54 13.36
N LEU A 196 4.19 9.35 14.28
CA LEU A 196 5.52 9.96 14.13
C LEU A 196 6.61 8.89 14.02
N TYR A 197 6.52 7.85 14.83
CA TYR A 197 7.47 6.74 14.77
C TYR A 197 7.34 5.96 13.45
N ALA A 198 6.11 5.76 12.96
CA ALA A 198 5.87 5.10 11.68
C ALA A 198 6.43 5.86 10.47
N TRP A 199 6.58 7.19 10.53
CA TRP A 199 7.31 7.93 9.48
C TRP A 199 8.78 7.52 9.37
N ILE A 200 9.39 7.04 10.46
CA ILE A 200 10.78 6.56 10.47
C ILE A 200 10.83 5.14 9.93
N ASN A 201 10.04 4.23 10.52
CA ASN A 201 9.88 2.88 10.02
C ASN A 201 8.40 2.47 10.08
N PRO A 202 7.70 2.38 8.93
CA PRO A 202 6.28 2.02 8.90
C PRO A 202 6.06 0.50 8.97
N GLY A 203 7.12 -0.30 9.15
CA GLY A 203 7.06 -1.76 9.19
C GLY A 203 6.84 -2.40 7.83
N ALA A 204 6.94 -3.74 7.77
CA ALA A 204 6.89 -4.50 6.52
C ALA A 204 5.55 -4.35 5.77
N ALA A 205 4.43 -4.12 6.46
CA ALA A 205 3.12 -3.99 5.81
C ALA A 205 2.94 -2.70 4.99
N PHE A 206 3.76 -1.66 5.26
CA PHE A 206 3.61 -0.31 4.71
C PHE A 206 4.91 0.27 4.14
N SER A 207 6.04 -0.43 4.28
CA SER A 207 7.35 0.02 3.80
C SER A 207 7.49 -0.10 2.29
N PRO A 208 8.04 0.90 1.57
CA PRO A 208 8.24 0.83 0.12
C PRO A 208 9.20 -0.28 -0.34
N PHE A 209 9.92 -0.91 0.58
CA PHE A 209 10.84 -2.02 0.30
C PHE A 209 10.18 -3.40 0.36
N SER A 210 8.97 -3.49 0.90
CA SER A 210 8.29 -4.77 1.11
C SER A 210 7.50 -5.24 -0.13
N VAL A 211 7.03 -6.48 -0.08
CA VAL A 211 6.39 -7.20 -1.19
C VAL A 211 4.87 -7.03 -1.25
N PHE A 212 4.24 -6.51 -0.19
CA PHE A 212 2.78 -6.38 -0.14
C PHE A 212 2.25 -5.34 -1.15
N PRO A 213 1.02 -5.49 -1.68
CA PRO A 213 0.47 -4.55 -2.65
C PRO A 213 0.51 -3.07 -2.21
N ARG A 214 0.29 -2.79 -0.92
CA ARG A 214 0.40 -1.43 -0.33
C ARG A 214 1.78 -0.80 -0.54
N CYS A 215 2.81 -1.62 -0.45
CA CYS A 215 4.21 -1.21 -0.56
C CYS A 215 4.56 -0.85 -2.00
N LEU A 216 3.97 -1.57 -2.96
CA LEU A 216 4.09 -1.24 -4.39
C LEU A 216 3.41 0.10 -4.72
N CYS A 217 2.28 0.42 -4.06
CA CYS A 217 1.64 1.72 -4.17
C CYS A 217 2.53 2.88 -3.67
N ALA A 218 3.31 2.65 -2.61
CA ALA A 218 4.28 3.65 -2.13
C ALA A 218 5.37 3.95 -3.17
N MET A 219 5.86 2.93 -3.89
CA MET A 219 6.81 3.13 -4.99
C MET A 219 6.19 3.91 -6.16
N ILE A 220 4.94 3.62 -6.50
CA ILE A 220 4.19 4.35 -7.54
C ILE A 220 3.96 5.80 -7.12
N ALA A 221 3.58 6.05 -5.87
CA ALA A 221 3.43 7.40 -5.32
C ALA A 221 4.76 8.17 -5.38
N PHE A 222 5.88 7.54 -5.01
CA PHE A 222 7.20 8.15 -5.11
C PHE A 222 7.57 8.53 -6.54
N ALA A 223 7.30 7.66 -7.52
CA ALA A 223 7.49 7.96 -8.94
C ALA A 223 6.58 9.12 -9.41
N ALA A 224 5.34 9.17 -8.95
CA ALA A 224 4.40 10.26 -9.26
C ALA A 224 4.92 11.61 -8.74
N PHE A 225 5.39 11.67 -7.49
CA PHE A 225 5.98 12.90 -6.94
C PHE A 225 7.28 13.31 -7.64
N ALA A 226 8.14 12.35 -8.01
CA ALA A 226 9.34 12.65 -8.80
C ALA A 226 9.00 13.26 -10.17
N LEU A 227 8.00 12.72 -10.89
CA LEU A 227 7.48 13.30 -12.13
C LEU A 227 6.92 14.71 -11.91
N ARG A 228 6.11 14.87 -10.87
CA ARG A 228 5.47 16.14 -10.49
C ARG A 228 6.50 17.23 -10.22
N TRP A 229 7.49 16.96 -9.38
CA TRP A 229 8.56 17.91 -9.04
C TRP A 229 9.48 18.24 -10.21
N SER A 230 9.52 17.35 -11.21
CA SER A 230 10.26 17.55 -12.46
C SER A 230 9.46 18.31 -13.54
N GLY A 231 8.29 18.85 -13.18
CA GLY A 231 7.42 19.63 -14.07
C GLY A 231 6.50 18.80 -14.96
N ARG A 232 6.38 17.49 -14.72
CA ARG A 232 5.52 16.57 -15.48
C ARG A 232 4.26 16.19 -14.70
N GLY A 233 3.62 17.19 -14.09
CA GLY A 233 2.45 17.01 -13.22
C GLY A 233 1.32 16.22 -13.87
N GLY A 234 0.96 16.51 -15.13
CA GLY A 234 -0.08 15.77 -15.84
C GLY A 234 0.20 14.27 -15.98
N LEU A 235 1.47 13.86 -16.16
CA LEU A 235 1.83 12.43 -16.18
C LEU A 235 1.69 11.80 -14.79
N ALA A 236 1.99 12.55 -13.73
CA ALA A 236 1.87 12.06 -12.36
C ALA A 236 0.43 11.69 -11.98
N TYR A 237 -0.58 12.37 -12.53
CA TYR A 237 -1.99 12.07 -12.25
C TYR A 237 -2.50 10.75 -12.84
N TRP A 238 -1.74 10.08 -13.69
CA TRP A 238 -2.06 8.71 -14.11
C TRP A 238 -1.71 7.67 -13.04
N ALA A 239 -0.87 8.02 -12.06
CA ALA A 239 -0.43 7.09 -11.02
C ALA A 239 -1.58 6.56 -10.15
N PRO A 240 -2.56 7.37 -9.67
CA PRO A 240 -3.74 6.87 -8.98
C PRO A 240 -4.50 5.77 -9.74
N ILE A 241 -4.63 5.86 -11.07
CA ILE A 241 -5.26 4.81 -11.88
C ILE A 241 -4.47 3.51 -11.78
N VAL A 242 -3.14 3.58 -11.92
CA VAL A 242 -2.28 2.40 -11.77
C VAL A 242 -2.39 1.82 -10.36
N VAL A 243 -2.40 2.67 -9.34
CA VAL A 243 -2.62 2.28 -7.94
C VAL A 243 -3.97 1.56 -7.78
N SER A 244 -5.03 1.95 -8.49
CA SER A 244 -6.32 1.24 -8.43
C SER A 244 -6.22 -0.23 -8.83
N PHE A 245 -5.25 -0.62 -9.66
CA PHE A 245 -5.00 -2.02 -10.04
C PHE A 245 -4.00 -2.74 -9.14
N VAL A 246 -3.28 -2.02 -8.28
CA VAL A 246 -2.34 -2.62 -7.31
C VAL A 246 -3.00 -2.77 -5.94
N HIS A 247 -3.53 -1.67 -5.41
CA HIS A 247 -4.30 -1.65 -4.18
C HIS A 247 -5.37 -0.57 -4.26
N GLN A 248 -6.60 -0.99 -4.49
CA GLN A 248 -7.68 -0.07 -4.85
C GLN A 248 -7.91 1.06 -3.84
N SER A 249 -7.93 0.77 -2.53
CA SER A 249 -8.18 1.78 -1.51
C SER A 249 -7.07 2.83 -1.34
N GLU A 250 -5.87 2.62 -1.90
CA GLU A 250 -4.76 3.59 -1.83
C GLU A 250 -4.90 4.67 -2.91
N ALA A 251 -5.61 4.37 -4.01
CA ALA A 251 -5.76 5.30 -5.12
C ALA A 251 -6.51 6.59 -4.73
N PRO A 252 -7.63 6.54 -3.98
CA PRO A 252 -8.30 7.75 -3.50
C PRO A 252 -7.43 8.58 -2.56
N ILE A 253 -6.62 7.94 -1.71
CA ILE A 253 -5.71 8.63 -0.79
C ILE A 253 -4.65 9.40 -1.59
N LEU A 254 -3.99 8.72 -2.53
CA LEU A 254 -3.00 9.34 -3.42
C LEU A 254 -3.62 10.49 -4.22
N LEU A 255 -4.78 10.27 -4.85
CA LEU A 255 -5.47 11.28 -5.64
C LEU A 255 -5.84 12.50 -4.80
N ALA A 256 -6.45 12.29 -3.63
CA ALA A 256 -6.90 13.38 -2.75
C ALA A 256 -5.71 14.24 -2.30
N VAL A 257 -4.59 13.62 -1.94
CA VAL A 257 -3.38 14.34 -1.52
C VAL A 257 -2.74 15.09 -2.69
N MET A 258 -2.67 14.49 -3.88
CA MET A 258 -2.17 15.18 -5.07
C MET A 258 -3.02 16.42 -5.41
N ILE A 259 -4.34 16.29 -5.37
CA ILE A 259 -5.27 17.41 -5.56
C ILE A 259 -5.06 18.46 -4.48
N ALA A 260 -4.94 18.08 -3.21
CA ALA A 260 -4.68 19.00 -2.10
C ALA A 260 -3.36 19.78 -2.32
N CYS A 261 -2.30 19.08 -2.73
CA CYS A 261 -1.00 19.69 -3.06
C CYS A 261 -1.11 20.72 -4.20
N ASP A 262 -1.90 20.45 -5.25
CA ASP A 262 -2.12 21.41 -6.33
C ASP A 262 -3.09 22.52 -5.97
N LEU A 263 -4.15 22.27 -5.22
CA LEU A 263 -5.02 23.34 -4.69
C LEU A 263 -4.21 24.32 -3.85
N ALA A 264 -3.30 23.78 -3.04
CA ALA A 264 -2.43 24.54 -2.15
C ALA A 264 -1.33 25.31 -2.91
N SER A 265 -0.73 24.75 -3.96
CA SER A 265 0.44 25.36 -4.61
C SER A 265 0.17 25.93 -6.00
N ARG A 266 -0.68 25.28 -6.81
CA ARG A 266 -0.87 25.57 -8.25
C ARG A 266 -2.30 25.24 -8.73
N PRO A 267 -3.36 25.86 -8.20
CA PRO A 267 -4.74 25.42 -8.45
C PRO A 267 -5.18 25.52 -9.91
N LYS A 268 -4.57 26.41 -10.69
CA LYS A 268 -4.85 26.55 -12.14
C LYS A 268 -4.42 25.32 -12.95
N GLU A 269 -3.48 24.52 -12.47
CA GLU A 269 -3.05 23.29 -13.15
C GLU A 269 -4.18 22.24 -13.18
N LEU A 270 -5.01 22.18 -12.14
CA LEU A 270 -6.12 21.22 -12.04
C LEU A 270 -7.20 21.42 -13.11
N LEU A 271 -7.27 22.62 -13.71
CA LEU A 271 -8.20 22.93 -14.80
C LEU A 271 -7.69 22.49 -16.17
N ARG A 272 -6.43 22.04 -16.27
CA ARG A 272 -5.86 21.59 -17.54
C ARG A 272 -6.35 20.16 -17.86
N PRO A 273 -6.65 19.85 -19.13
CA PRO A 273 -7.08 18.49 -19.51
C PRO A 273 -6.13 17.38 -19.06
N ALA A 274 -4.82 17.66 -19.08
CA ALA A 274 -3.77 16.73 -18.63
C ALA A 274 -3.89 16.32 -17.15
N TYR A 275 -4.64 17.05 -16.34
CA TYR A 275 -4.94 16.74 -14.93
C TYR A 275 -6.38 16.26 -14.78
N MET A 276 -7.34 16.98 -15.38
CA MET A 276 -8.76 16.66 -15.27
C MET A 276 -9.10 15.25 -15.77
N VAL A 277 -8.59 14.86 -16.94
CA VAL A 277 -8.89 13.56 -17.55
C VAL A 277 -8.45 12.40 -16.63
N PRO A 278 -7.19 12.32 -16.18
CA PRO A 278 -6.79 11.24 -15.28
C PRO A 278 -7.48 11.31 -13.91
N ILE A 279 -7.81 12.50 -13.38
CA ILE A 279 -8.62 12.62 -12.15
C ILE A 279 -9.99 11.96 -12.35
N LEU A 280 -10.71 12.33 -13.42
CA LEU A 280 -12.03 11.79 -13.73
C LEU A 280 -11.99 10.28 -13.95
N LEU A 281 -11.02 9.79 -14.72
CA LEU A 281 -10.83 8.36 -14.95
C LEU A 281 -10.53 7.62 -13.65
N THR A 282 -9.70 8.17 -12.76
CA THR A 282 -9.44 7.56 -11.44
C THR A 282 -10.72 7.46 -10.62
N VAL A 283 -11.52 8.52 -10.58
CA VAL A 283 -12.79 8.53 -9.85
C VAL A 283 -13.76 7.50 -10.42
N VAL A 284 -13.89 7.44 -11.75
CA VAL A 284 -14.74 6.44 -12.43
C VAL A 284 -14.27 5.02 -12.13
N VAL A 285 -12.98 4.73 -12.28
CA VAL A 285 -12.41 3.41 -11.99
C VAL A 285 -12.60 3.03 -10.53
N THR A 286 -12.40 3.97 -9.60
CA THR A 286 -12.64 3.75 -8.18
C THR A 286 -14.11 3.42 -7.92
N VAL A 287 -15.03 4.28 -8.35
CA VAL A 287 -16.47 4.09 -8.11
C VAL A 287 -16.99 2.78 -8.72
N LEU A 288 -16.57 2.44 -9.94
CA LEU A 288 -17.02 1.22 -10.62
C LEU A 288 -16.48 -0.07 -9.98
N ARG A 289 -15.34 0.00 -9.30
CA ARG A 289 -14.72 -1.17 -8.67
C ARG A 289 -14.89 -1.21 -7.16
N GLU A 290 -15.28 -0.12 -6.51
CA GLU A 290 -15.31 -0.02 -5.05
C GLU A 290 -16.48 -0.76 -4.44
N ARG A 291 -16.16 -1.82 -3.70
CA ARG A 291 -17.10 -2.62 -2.94
C ARG A 291 -17.08 -2.28 -1.45
N MET A 292 -16.12 -1.48 -0.96
CA MET A 292 -16.08 -1.06 0.45
C MET A 292 -17.38 -0.42 0.92
N LEU A 293 -18.05 0.35 0.06
CA LEU A 293 -19.25 1.07 0.45
C LEU A 293 -20.39 0.11 0.80
N SER A 294 -20.56 -0.99 0.05
CA SER A 294 -21.55 -2.00 0.40
C SER A 294 -21.24 -2.68 1.73
N ILE A 295 -19.96 -2.91 2.03
CA ILE A 295 -19.53 -3.54 3.30
C ILE A 295 -19.66 -2.60 4.49
N MET A 296 -19.50 -1.30 4.29
CA MET A 296 -19.79 -0.28 5.29
C MET A 296 -21.30 -0.10 5.54
N GLY A 297 -22.16 -0.84 4.82
CA GLY A 297 -23.61 -0.76 4.91
C GLY A 297 -24.22 0.38 4.10
N PHE A 298 -23.43 1.08 3.29
CA PHE A 298 -23.95 2.05 2.35
C PHE A 298 -24.46 1.32 1.12
N SER A 299 -25.77 1.39 0.88
CA SER A 299 -26.33 0.93 -0.38
C SER A 299 -25.73 1.71 -1.55
N LEU A 300 -25.77 1.12 -2.75
CA LEU A 300 -25.38 1.81 -3.97
C LEU A 300 -26.19 3.11 -4.15
N LEU A 301 -27.45 3.08 -3.68
CA LEU A 301 -28.31 4.25 -3.54
C LEU A 301 -27.76 5.27 -2.53
N GLY A 302 -27.31 4.84 -1.34
CA GLY A 302 -26.68 5.72 -0.35
C GLY A 302 -25.41 6.38 -0.88
N THR A 303 -24.58 5.64 -1.62
CA THR A 303 -23.39 6.18 -2.31
C THR A 303 -23.79 7.19 -3.38
N ALA A 304 -24.76 6.85 -4.22
CA ALA A 304 -25.30 7.75 -5.23
C ALA A 304 -25.90 9.02 -4.60
N ILE A 305 -26.56 8.91 -3.45
CA ILE A 305 -27.07 10.05 -2.68
C ILE A 305 -25.94 10.90 -2.16
N VAL A 306 -24.90 10.33 -1.53
CA VAL A 306 -23.74 11.11 -1.05
C VAL A 306 -23.06 11.83 -2.21
N LEU A 307 -22.90 11.16 -3.36
CA LEU A 307 -22.32 11.75 -4.56
C LEU A 307 -23.23 12.86 -5.12
N ALA A 308 -24.54 12.61 -5.24
CA ALA A 308 -25.53 13.57 -5.73
C ALA A 308 -25.68 14.76 -4.78
N VAL A 309 -25.59 14.56 -3.47
CA VAL A 309 -25.57 15.63 -2.45
C VAL A 309 -24.28 16.42 -2.57
N SER A 310 -23.13 15.78 -2.76
CA SER A 310 -21.85 16.48 -2.95
C SER A 310 -21.83 17.31 -4.23
N ILE A 311 -22.32 16.75 -5.33
CA ILE A 311 -22.51 17.45 -6.61
C ILE A 311 -23.54 18.57 -6.44
N GLY A 312 -24.66 18.29 -5.77
CA GLY A 312 -25.73 19.24 -5.47
C GLY A 312 -25.24 20.41 -4.63
N LEU A 313 -24.42 20.15 -3.60
CA LEU A 313 -23.76 21.20 -2.80
C LEU A 313 -22.76 22.00 -3.64
N ALA A 314 -21.97 21.36 -4.50
CA ALA A 314 -21.07 22.07 -5.40
C ALA A 314 -21.85 22.98 -6.36
N LEU A 315 -22.93 22.49 -6.95
CA LEU A 315 -23.83 23.26 -7.80
C LEU A 315 -24.55 24.38 -7.01
N LEU A 316 -24.98 24.11 -5.79
CA LEU A 316 -25.62 25.09 -4.90
C LEU A 316 -24.65 26.21 -4.51
N VAL A 317 -23.39 25.89 -4.21
CA VAL A 317 -22.32 26.87 -3.97
C VAL A 317 -22.09 27.74 -5.21
N LEU A 318 -22.21 27.18 -6.42
CA LEU A 318 -22.11 27.95 -7.66
C LEU A 318 -23.35 28.82 -7.93
N ALA A 319 -24.54 28.31 -7.62
CA ALA A 319 -25.83 28.94 -7.92
C ALA A 319 -26.23 30.02 -6.90
N VAL A 320 -25.85 29.88 -5.63
CA VAL A 320 -26.25 30.80 -4.54
C VAL A 320 -25.15 31.82 -4.27
N PRO A 321 -25.35 33.12 -4.56
CA PRO A 321 -24.30 34.14 -4.44
C PRO A 321 -23.73 34.30 -3.03
N LYS A 322 -24.55 34.08 -1.97
CA LYS A 322 -24.10 34.16 -0.58
C LYS A 322 -23.16 33.00 -0.19
N LEU A 323 -23.49 31.77 -0.60
CA LEU A 323 -22.63 30.60 -0.43
C LEU A 323 -21.37 30.73 -1.26
N ARG A 324 -21.50 31.18 -2.52
CA ARG A 324 -20.36 31.54 -3.37
C ARG A 324 -19.46 32.56 -2.68
N SER A 325 -20.03 33.62 -2.11
CA SER A 325 -19.31 34.67 -1.39
C SER A 325 -18.59 34.14 -0.15
N ALA A 326 -19.23 33.28 0.64
CA ALA A 326 -18.63 32.64 1.82
C ALA A 326 -17.48 31.69 1.41
N VAL A 327 -17.69 30.87 0.39
CA VAL A 327 -16.65 29.99 -0.17
C VAL A 327 -15.51 30.80 -0.78
N THR A 328 -15.79 31.91 -1.46
CA THR A 328 -14.73 32.81 -1.92
C THR A 328 -14.03 33.51 -0.77
N SER A 329 -14.70 33.81 0.34
CA SER A 329 -14.09 34.43 1.53
C SER A 329 -13.16 33.46 2.27
N LEU A 330 -13.57 32.21 2.43
CA LEU A 330 -12.68 31.11 2.85
C LEU A 330 -11.56 30.91 1.84
N GLY A 331 -11.87 30.98 0.55
CA GLY A 331 -10.92 30.97 -0.56
C GLY A 331 -9.91 32.12 -0.48
N LEU A 332 -10.30 33.30 0.02
CA LEU A 332 -9.41 34.43 0.25
C LEU A 332 -8.45 34.14 1.40
N ILE A 333 -8.91 33.55 2.50
CA ILE A 333 -8.03 33.12 3.61
C ILE A 333 -7.03 32.05 3.12
N VAL A 334 -7.50 31.03 2.41
CA VAL A 334 -6.66 29.98 1.81
C VAL A 334 -5.69 30.58 0.80
N SER A 335 -6.14 31.53 -0.03
CA SER A 335 -5.30 32.24 -0.99
C SER A 335 -4.23 33.08 -0.29
N ARG A 336 -4.54 33.72 0.84
CA ARG A 336 -3.60 34.51 1.63
C ARG A 336 -2.54 33.63 2.30
N VAL A 337 -2.94 32.51 2.88
CA VAL A 337 -2.01 31.49 3.41
C VAL A 337 -1.14 30.96 2.27
N ARG A 338 -1.72 30.65 1.11
CA ARG A 338 -0.99 30.21 -0.07
C ARG A 338 0.04 31.25 -0.54
N THR A 339 -0.37 32.48 -0.81
CA THR A 339 0.51 33.53 -1.36
C THR A 339 1.61 33.93 -0.38
N ASN A 340 1.30 33.91 0.92
CA ASN A 340 2.25 34.37 1.93
C ASN A 340 3.25 33.27 2.34
N TRP A 341 2.84 32.00 2.32
CA TRP A 341 3.67 30.89 2.80
C TRP A 341 4.05 29.92 1.68
N LEU A 342 3.07 29.23 1.08
CA LEU A 342 3.36 28.09 0.20
C LEU A 342 3.96 28.47 -1.15
N GLU A 343 3.54 29.59 -1.76
CA GLU A 343 4.08 30.06 -3.05
C GLU A 343 5.57 30.42 -2.99
N ARG A 344 6.10 30.70 -1.79
CA ARG A 344 7.53 31.00 -1.59
C ARG A 344 8.39 29.76 -1.44
N LEU A 345 7.78 28.60 -1.18
CA LEU A 345 8.48 27.34 -1.00
C LEU A 345 8.72 26.68 -2.36
N ALA A 346 9.84 25.98 -2.48
CA ALA A 346 10.02 25.08 -3.60
C ALA A 346 8.95 23.97 -3.55
N LEU A 347 8.46 23.56 -4.72
CA LEU A 347 7.36 22.60 -4.83
C LEU A 347 7.52 21.31 -4.00
N PRO A 348 8.70 20.64 -3.94
CA PRO A 348 8.88 19.47 -3.08
C PRO A 348 8.63 19.75 -1.59
N VAL A 349 9.00 20.95 -1.14
CA VAL A 349 8.83 21.38 0.25
C VAL A 349 7.36 21.72 0.52
N ALA A 350 6.71 22.47 -0.38
CA ALA A 350 5.29 22.79 -0.27
C ALA A 350 4.42 21.53 -0.21
N ASP A 351 4.66 20.57 -1.11
CA ASP A 351 3.96 19.28 -1.11
C ASP A 351 4.19 18.51 0.20
N THR A 352 5.43 18.52 0.73
CA THR A 352 5.76 17.87 2.02
C THR A 352 4.97 18.46 3.19
N VAL A 353 4.85 19.79 3.25
CA VAL A 353 4.03 20.46 4.28
C VAL A 353 2.56 20.03 4.15
N VAL A 354 2.02 20.02 2.94
CA VAL A 354 0.62 19.60 2.70
C VAL A 354 0.40 18.14 3.09
N ILE A 355 1.32 17.25 2.75
CA ILE A 355 1.26 15.83 3.14
C ILE A 355 1.29 15.67 4.67
N LEU A 356 2.19 16.35 5.36
CA LEU A 356 2.29 16.25 6.83
C LEU A 356 1.05 16.82 7.52
N LEU A 357 0.51 17.95 7.05
CA LEU A 357 -0.74 18.51 7.58
C LEU A 357 -1.93 17.59 7.29
N GLY A 358 -1.98 16.99 6.10
CA GLY A 358 -2.99 16.01 5.71
C GLY A 358 -2.94 14.78 6.61
N TRP A 359 -1.74 14.27 6.92
CA TRP A 359 -1.55 13.18 7.86
C TRP A 359 -2.09 13.51 9.26
N VAL A 360 -1.75 14.68 9.82
CA VAL A 360 -2.28 15.11 11.13
C VAL A 360 -3.81 15.15 11.12
N ALA A 361 -4.41 15.69 10.05
CA ALA A 361 -5.87 15.70 9.88
C ALA A 361 -6.46 14.28 9.83
N VAL A 362 -5.81 13.35 9.10
CA VAL A 362 -6.22 11.94 9.03
C VAL A 362 -6.13 11.29 10.42
N VAL A 363 -5.08 11.53 11.19
CA VAL A 363 -4.96 10.98 12.56
C VAL A 363 -6.08 11.50 13.46
N ILE A 364 -6.36 12.81 13.44
CA ILE A 364 -7.45 13.41 14.22
C ILE A 364 -8.80 12.83 13.81
N LEU A 365 -9.05 12.68 12.51
CA LEU A 365 -10.27 12.10 11.97
C LEU A 365 -10.44 10.64 12.42
N CYS A 366 -9.42 9.80 12.24
CA CYS A 366 -9.44 8.40 12.66
C CYS A 366 -9.66 8.29 14.17
N PHE A 367 -9.00 9.15 14.94
CA PHE A 367 -9.17 9.21 16.38
C PHE A 367 -10.60 9.60 16.77
N ALA A 368 -11.19 10.63 16.16
CA ALA A 368 -12.56 11.05 16.44
C ALA A 368 -13.57 9.97 16.07
N ILE A 369 -13.44 9.37 14.88
CA ILE A 369 -14.35 8.32 14.41
C ILE A 369 -14.23 7.06 15.27
N SER A 370 -13.04 6.71 15.74
CA SER A 370 -12.83 5.58 16.66
C SER A 370 -13.67 5.66 17.95
N ARG A 371 -14.14 6.87 18.31
CA ARG A 371 -14.98 7.07 19.49
C ARG A 371 -16.44 6.72 19.27
N ILE A 372 -16.92 6.81 18.04
CA ILE A 372 -18.33 6.71 17.67
C ILE A 372 -18.66 5.49 16.82
N ASP A 373 -17.66 4.89 16.16
CA ASP A 373 -17.86 3.75 15.26
C ASP A 373 -17.70 2.39 15.97
N GLN A 374 -18.17 1.33 15.32
CA GLN A 374 -18.08 -0.05 15.80
C GLN A 374 -16.64 -0.54 15.81
N VAL A 375 -16.27 -1.29 16.85
CA VAL A 375 -14.90 -1.78 17.11
C VAL A 375 -14.29 -2.45 15.89
N PHE A 376 -15.04 -3.30 15.18
CA PHE A 376 -14.51 -4.01 14.00
C PHE A 376 -14.21 -3.09 12.82
N ARG A 377 -15.05 -2.08 12.55
CA ARG A 377 -14.76 -1.07 11.52
C ARG A 377 -13.55 -0.22 11.92
N VAL A 378 -13.41 0.10 13.20
CA VAL A 378 -12.24 0.83 13.69
C VAL A 378 -10.95 0.02 13.55
N ILE A 379 -10.96 -1.28 13.84
CA ILE A 379 -9.79 -2.15 13.68
C ILE A 379 -9.40 -2.29 12.20
N TYR A 380 -10.35 -2.63 11.32
CA TYR A 380 -10.03 -3.02 9.94
C TYR A 380 -9.97 -1.87 8.93
N LEU A 381 -10.60 -0.73 9.24
CA LEU A 381 -10.62 0.44 8.37
C LEU A 381 -9.85 1.61 8.96
N TRP A 382 -10.28 2.13 10.11
CA TRP A 382 -9.78 3.40 10.63
C TRP A 382 -8.35 3.30 11.21
N SER A 383 -8.01 2.18 11.86
CA SER A 383 -6.66 1.95 12.38
C SER A 383 -5.64 1.78 11.26
N GLU A 384 -6.09 1.30 10.11
CA GLU A 384 -5.24 1.06 8.94
C GLU A 384 -5.07 2.30 8.07
N LEU A 385 -5.92 3.32 8.19
CA LEU A 385 -5.91 4.47 7.28
C LEU A 385 -4.68 5.36 7.46
N PHE A 386 -4.29 5.71 8.68
CA PHE A 386 -3.13 6.57 8.89
C PHE A 386 -1.78 5.87 8.61
N PRO A 387 -1.57 4.57 8.92
CA PRO A 387 -0.36 3.85 8.48
C PRO A 387 -0.26 3.74 6.97
N ARG A 388 -1.38 3.53 6.26
CA ARG A 388 -1.42 3.55 4.78
C ARG A 388 -0.98 4.90 4.23
N TYR A 389 -1.50 5.98 4.81
CA TYR A 389 -1.08 7.35 4.45
C TYR A 389 0.43 7.52 4.61
N ILE A 390 1.00 7.10 5.74
CA ILE A 390 2.44 7.18 5.98
C ILE A 390 3.21 6.35 4.95
N GLY A 391 2.82 5.10 4.73
CA GLY A 391 3.45 4.20 3.78
C GLY A 391 3.51 4.80 2.37
N LEU A 392 2.38 5.36 1.88
CA LEU A 392 2.32 6.01 0.57
C LEU A 392 3.28 7.18 0.40
N PHE A 393 3.47 7.99 1.45
CA PHE A 393 4.16 9.27 1.33
C PHE A 393 5.50 9.36 2.04
N GLN A 394 6.01 8.28 2.65
CA GLN A 394 7.29 8.27 3.36
C GLN A 394 8.44 8.79 2.48
N LEU A 395 8.63 8.19 1.30
CA LEU A 395 9.70 8.60 0.38
C LEU A 395 9.52 10.03 -0.15
N PRO A 396 8.31 10.46 -0.59
CA PRO A 396 8.07 11.87 -0.91
C PRO A 396 8.42 12.83 0.23
N VAL A 397 7.99 12.55 1.47
CA VAL A 397 8.28 13.41 2.63
C VAL A 397 9.78 13.49 2.89
N PHE A 398 10.48 12.36 2.91
CA PHE A 398 11.94 12.37 3.08
C PHE A 398 12.64 13.17 1.99
N ALA A 399 12.26 12.96 0.72
CA ALA A 399 12.84 13.70 -0.39
C ALA A 399 12.58 15.21 -0.29
N GLY A 400 11.38 15.64 0.09
CA GLY A 400 11.07 17.05 0.24
C GLY A 400 11.71 17.71 1.45
N LEU A 401 11.84 17.00 2.58
CA LEU A 401 12.60 17.48 3.75
C LEU A 401 14.09 17.66 3.43
N ILE A 402 14.69 16.70 2.73
CA ILE A 402 16.09 16.79 2.28
C ILE A 402 16.22 17.95 1.27
N TYR A 403 15.27 18.09 0.35
CA TYR A 403 15.23 19.20 -0.61
C TYR A 403 15.10 20.56 0.08
N ALA A 404 14.42 20.68 1.23
CA ALA A 404 14.28 21.97 1.91
C ALA A 404 15.64 22.55 2.36
N VAL A 405 16.55 21.69 2.80
CA VAL A 405 17.88 22.09 3.29
C VAL A 405 18.90 22.21 2.14
N TRP A 406 18.72 21.40 1.09
CA TRP A 406 19.73 21.20 0.07
C TRP A 406 20.14 22.44 -0.73
N PRO A 407 19.23 23.26 -1.29
CA PRO A 407 19.59 24.49 -2.00
C PRO A 407 20.39 25.46 -1.12
N TRP A 408 20.07 25.56 0.16
CA TRP A 408 20.82 26.41 1.09
C TRP A 408 22.27 25.93 1.22
N VAL A 409 22.50 24.62 1.37
CA VAL A 409 23.85 24.04 1.37
C VAL A 409 24.60 24.37 0.08
N LEU A 410 23.94 24.26 -1.09
CA LEU A 410 24.56 24.57 -2.39
C LEU A 410 24.98 26.03 -2.54
N THR A 411 24.23 26.97 -1.95
CA THR A 411 24.63 28.39 -1.96
C THR A 411 25.91 28.64 -1.17
N LYS A 412 26.22 27.79 -0.18
CA LYS A 412 27.41 27.91 0.67
C LYS A 412 28.59 27.09 0.16
N ARG A 413 28.33 25.94 -0.49
CA ARG A 413 29.36 24.99 -0.92
C ARG A 413 28.96 24.35 -2.26
N THR A 414 29.55 24.82 -3.35
CA THR A 414 29.25 24.34 -4.71
C THR A 414 29.69 22.89 -4.94
N THR A 415 30.73 22.41 -4.23
CA THR A 415 31.20 21.01 -4.30
C THR A 415 30.36 20.03 -3.48
N ALA A 416 29.50 20.52 -2.57
CA ALA A 416 28.77 19.69 -1.61
C ALA A 416 27.92 18.61 -2.30
N THR A 417 27.41 18.86 -3.51
CA THR A 417 26.67 17.83 -4.27
C THR A 417 27.48 16.59 -4.55
N ARG A 418 28.74 16.75 -4.94
CA ARG A 418 29.61 15.60 -5.27
C ARG A 418 29.93 14.81 -4.00
N GLU A 419 30.27 15.52 -2.93
CA GLU A 419 30.56 14.93 -1.62
C GLU A 419 29.35 14.19 -1.06
N ALA A 420 28.16 14.80 -1.08
CA ALA A 420 26.94 14.19 -0.59
C ALA A 420 26.51 12.99 -1.46
N LEU A 421 26.61 13.08 -2.79
CA LEU A 421 26.35 11.95 -3.67
C LEU A 421 27.32 10.79 -3.40
N ALA A 422 28.60 11.07 -3.17
CA ALA A 422 29.59 10.06 -2.81
C ALA A 422 29.23 9.40 -1.46
N LEU A 423 28.90 10.21 -0.44
CA LEU A 423 28.49 9.72 0.87
C LEU A 423 27.25 8.83 0.81
N VAL A 424 26.19 9.29 0.10
CA VAL A 424 24.97 8.51 -0.08
C VAL A 424 25.25 7.23 -0.89
N SER A 425 26.12 7.30 -1.90
CA SER A 425 26.53 6.11 -2.65
C SER A 425 27.28 5.10 -1.78
N CYS A 426 28.20 5.57 -0.93
CA CYS A 426 28.91 4.72 0.04
C CYS A 426 27.93 4.08 1.02
N LEU A 427 26.97 4.84 1.57
CA LEU A 427 25.91 4.30 2.41
C LEU A 427 25.13 3.20 1.69
N MET A 428 24.67 3.48 0.47
CA MET A 428 23.92 2.50 -0.33
C MET A 428 24.73 1.25 -0.62
N LEU A 429 26.04 1.38 -0.89
CA LEU A 429 26.92 0.23 -1.07
C LEU A 429 27.06 -0.59 0.22
N VAL A 430 27.22 0.06 1.38
CA VAL A 430 27.27 -0.63 2.68
C VAL A 430 25.95 -1.36 2.96
N LEU A 431 24.81 -0.72 2.70
CA LEU A 431 23.49 -1.34 2.85
C LEU A 431 23.35 -2.53 1.89
N ALA A 432 23.76 -2.39 0.63
CA ALA A 432 23.76 -3.48 -0.34
C ALA A 432 24.61 -4.66 0.16
N VAL A 433 25.87 -4.42 0.53
CA VAL A 433 26.74 -5.49 1.06
C VAL A 433 26.10 -6.15 2.28
N ALA A 434 25.50 -5.38 3.20
CA ALA A 434 24.82 -5.94 4.37
C ALA A 434 23.64 -6.86 4.00
N GLN A 435 22.83 -6.47 3.00
CA GLN A 435 21.69 -7.28 2.55
C GLN A 435 22.12 -8.53 1.77
N TRP A 436 23.15 -8.40 0.94
CA TRP A 436 23.57 -9.48 0.03
C TRP A 436 24.59 -10.44 0.65
N ARG A 437 25.30 -10.05 1.72
CA ARG A 437 26.32 -10.89 2.38
C ARG A 437 25.75 -11.97 3.29
N ARG A 438 24.59 -11.74 3.92
CA ARG A 438 23.98 -12.75 4.80
C ARG A 438 23.61 -14.00 3.99
N PRO A 439 23.67 -15.22 4.55
CA PRO A 439 23.17 -16.39 3.83
C PRO A 439 21.67 -16.23 3.55
N TRP A 440 21.25 -16.56 2.33
CA TRP A 440 19.84 -16.69 1.95
C TRP A 440 19.30 -18.01 2.51
N ILE A 441 18.03 -18.06 2.89
CA ILE A 441 17.41 -19.30 3.37
C ILE A 441 17.36 -20.25 2.17
N PRO A 442 17.92 -21.46 2.26
CA PRO A 442 17.87 -22.40 1.15
C PRO A 442 16.41 -22.69 0.77
N THR A 443 16.10 -22.67 -0.52
CA THR A 443 14.75 -22.96 -1.04
C THR A 443 14.20 -24.28 -0.48
N ALA A 444 15.06 -25.31 -0.36
CA ALA A 444 14.68 -26.60 0.21
C ALA A 444 14.19 -26.50 1.68
N ALA A 445 14.76 -25.59 2.48
CA ALA A 445 14.31 -25.38 3.86
C ALA A 445 12.93 -24.69 3.91
N LEU A 446 12.69 -23.76 2.99
CA LEU A 446 11.40 -23.06 2.87
C LEU A 446 10.29 -24.00 2.36
N VAL A 447 10.63 -24.87 1.40
CA VAL A 447 9.73 -25.93 0.91
C VAL A 447 9.44 -26.94 2.01
N ALA A 448 10.43 -27.35 2.81
CA ALA A 448 10.21 -28.25 3.94
C ALA A 448 9.25 -27.64 4.99
N ASP A 449 9.34 -26.34 5.26
CA ASP A 449 8.39 -25.63 6.14
C ASP A 449 6.97 -25.63 5.55
N ALA A 450 6.84 -25.43 4.23
CA ALA A 450 5.56 -25.52 3.52
C ALA A 450 4.96 -26.95 3.56
N GLN A 451 5.78 -27.98 3.39
CA GLN A 451 5.34 -29.38 3.50
C GLN A 451 4.91 -29.76 4.93
N ALA A 452 5.61 -29.23 5.94
CA ALA A 452 5.23 -29.41 7.34
C ALA A 452 3.83 -28.86 7.62
N TYR A 453 3.42 -27.77 6.96
CA TYR A 453 2.07 -27.23 7.07
C TYR A 453 0.98 -28.21 6.61
N GLU A 454 1.21 -28.99 5.54
CA GLU A 454 0.24 -30.00 5.09
C GLU A 454 0.05 -31.12 6.13
N THR A 455 1.12 -31.46 6.87
CA THR A 455 1.05 -32.41 7.99
C THR A 455 0.19 -31.87 9.13
N VAL A 456 0.26 -30.56 9.39
CA VAL A 456 -0.56 -29.88 10.41
C VAL A 456 -2.02 -29.74 9.96
N LEU A 457 -2.29 -29.52 8.67
CA LEU A 457 -3.67 -29.49 8.13
C LEU A 457 -4.41 -30.82 8.27
N GLY A 458 -3.68 -31.94 8.32
CA GLY A 458 -4.24 -33.25 8.62
C GLY A 458 -4.76 -33.38 10.06
N GLN A 459 -4.33 -32.48 10.96
CA GLN A 459 -4.84 -32.37 12.32
C GLN A 459 -6.09 -31.46 12.26
N HIS A 460 -7.24 -32.03 12.65
CA HIS A 460 -8.59 -31.48 12.42
C HIS A 460 -8.82 -30.02 12.85
N TYR A 461 -9.91 -29.42 12.33
CA TYR A 461 -10.42 -28.12 12.79
C TYR A 461 -10.66 -28.15 14.30
N VAL A 462 -9.91 -27.33 15.04
CA VAL A 462 -10.20 -27.06 16.45
C VAL A 462 -10.81 -25.66 16.50
N PRO A 463 -12.11 -25.53 16.85
CA PRO A 463 -12.71 -24.24 17.12
C PRO A 463 -12.08 -23.67 18.40
N ASP A 464 -10.99 -22.93 18.21
CA ASP A 464 -10.34 -22.14 19.25
C ASP A 464 -10.66 -20.67 18.97
N GLU A 465 -11.38 -20.04 19.91
CA GLU A 465 -11.73 -18.61 19.85
C GLU A 465 -10.48 -17.72 19.76
N GLY A 466 -9.29 -18.24 20.11
CA GLY A 466 -8.05 -17.48 20.25
C GLY A 466 -7.20 -17.28 19.01
N SER A 467 -7.41 -17.97 17.88
CA SER A 467 -6.50 -17.81 16.73
C SER A 467 -7.17 -17.86 15.35
N PHE A 468 -7.56 -16.68 14.89
CA PHE A 468 -8.12 -16.45 13.55
C PHE A 468 -7.29 -17.01 12.38
N SER A 469 -5.97 -16.98 12.52
CA SER A 469 -5.07 -17.54 11.50
C SER A 469 -5.20 -19.06 11.37
N ARG A 470 -5.70 -19.77 12.40
CA ARG A 470 -5.93 -21.22 12.38
C ARG A 470 -7.20 -21.61 11.62
N THR A 471 -8.12 -20.68 11.36
CA THR A 471 -9.36 -20.96 10.61
C THR A 471 -9.23 -20.61 9.12
N GLU A 472 -8.74 -19.40 8.81
CA GLU A 472 -8.68 -18.90 7.43
C GLU A 472 -7.56 -19.52 6.59
N THR A 473 -6.37 -19.68 7.17
CA THR A 473 -5.19 -20.17 6.42
C THR A 473 -5.46 -21.57 5.87
N PRO A 474 -6.00 -22.54 6.65
CA PRO A 474 -6.41 -23.83 6.10
C PRO A 474 -7.49 -23.74 5.03
N TRP A 475 -8.49 -22.89 5.24
CA TRP A 475 -9.60 -22.74 4.29
C TRP A 475 -9.10 -22.30 2.91
N TYR A 476 -8.31 -21.23 2.85
CA TYR A 476 -7.77 -20.74 1.58
C TYR A 476 -6.82 -21.74 0.94
N TYR A 477 -6.00 -22.43 1.74
CA TYR A 477 -5.16 -23.52 1.24
C TYR A 477 -6.00 -24.63 0.58
N LEU A 478 -7.08 -25.07 1.22
CA LEU A 478 -7.96 -26.12 0.70
C LEU A 478 -8.73 -25.67 -0.56
N MET A 479 -9.17 -24.42 -0.63
CA MET A 479 -9.77 -23.85 -1.84
C MET A 479 -8.81 -23.91 -3.02
N LEU A 480 -7.55 -23.49 -2.79
CA LEU A 480 -6.50 -23.54 -3.80
C LEU A 480 -6.19 -24.99 -4.19
N ARG A 481 -6.02 -25.89 -3.23
CA ARG A 481 -5.78 -27.32 -3.51
C ARG A 481 -6.90 -27.93 -4.34
N ARG A 482 -8.15 -27.62 -4.02
CA ARG A 482 -9.33 -28.06 -4.79
C ARG A 482 -9.30 -27.52 -6.22
N ALA A 483 -8.90 -26.27 -6.42
CA ALA A 483 -8.79 -25.65 -7.74
C ALA A 483 -7.81 -26.37 -8.67
N TYR A 484 -6.68 -26.84 -8.12
CA TYR A 484 -5.61 -27.47 -8.90
C TYR A 484 -5.75 -28.99 -9.03
N LEU A 485 -6.21 -29.68 -7.98
CA LEU A 485 -6.18 -31.14 -7.92
C LEU A 485 -7.55 -31.80 -8.05
N GLY A 486 -8.64 -31.06 -7.89
CA GLY A 486 -9.98 -31.64 -7.83
C GLY A 486 -10.14 -32.58 -6.63
N GLY A 487 -10.72 -32.10 -5.52
CA GLY A 487 -10.83 -32.91 -4.29
C GLY A 487 -12.08 -32.63 -3.46
N LYS A 488 -12.50 -33.66 -2.71
CA LYS A 488 -13.44 -33.57 -1.58
C LYS A 488 -12.63 -33.17 -0.35
N GLY A 489 -13.03 -32.10 0.32
CA GLY A 489 -12.24 -31.57 1.43
C GLY A 489 -12.80 -30.25 1.95
N LEU A 490 -13.34 -29.40 1.07
CA LEU A 490 -14.01 -28.16 1.50
C LEU A 490 -15.26 -28.46 2.33
N ASP A 491 -16.10 -29.37 1.83
CA ASP A 491 -17.35 -29.76 2.49
C ASP A 491 -17.07 -30.64 3.73
N GLU A 492 -15.95 -31.38 3.73
CA GLU A 492 -15.51 -32.22 4.86
C GLU A 492 -14.78 -31.44 5.96
N TYR A 493 -14.16 -30.30 5.63
CA TYR A 493 -13.41 -29.46 6.57
C TYR A 493 -14.27 -28.99 7.74
N PHE A 494 -15.57 -28.75 7.49
CA PHE A 494 -16.54 -28.35 8.50
C PHE A 494 -17.49 -29.48 8.93
N ALA A 495 -17.56 -30.61 8.21
CA ALA A 495 -18.47 -31.71 8.55
C ALA A 495 -18.04 -32.55 9.76
N LYS A 496 -16.86 -32.30 10.32
CA LYS A 496 -16.29 -33.05 11.46
C LYS A 496 -16.18 -32.21 12.74
N SER A 497 -16.79 -31.02 12.78
CA SER A 497 -16.83 -30.15 13.96
C SER A 497 -18.03 -30.43 14.85
#